data_AF-A0A7X8F0C2-F1
#
_entry.id   AF-A0A7X8F0C2-F1
#
_cell.length_a   1.000
_cell.length_b   1.000
_cell.length_c   1.000
_cell.angle_alpha   90.00
_cell.angle_beta   90.00
_cell.angle_gamma   90.00
#
_symmetry.space_group_name_H-M   'P 1'
#
loop_
_entity.id
_entity.type
_entity.pdbx_description
1 polymer ?
#
loop_
_entity_poly.entity_id
_entity_poly.type
_entity_poly.pdbx_seq_one_letter_code
_entity_poly.pdbx_strand_id
1 'polypeptide(L)'
;MSDQRITNTHLNPINAGLQPCKKPPSAKQSGLKIEPHFSTPGVHPFEQIEWETRQAKITDETGKVIFEQNDCEVPAFWSQLATKVVVSKYFYGDIHSNQRENSVKQLIHRVCRAIA
;
A
#
# COMPACT_ATOMS: atom_id res chain seq x y z
N MET A 1 -67.90 -60.37 12.54
CA MET A 1 -66.53 -60.28 13.10
C MET A 1 -65.76 -59.28 12.25
N SER A 2 -65.04 -58.38 12.92
CA SER A 2 -64.11 -57.36 12.40
C SER A 2 -64.68 -55.94 12.20
N ASP A 3 -64.86 -55.26 13.33
CA ASP A 3 -64.70 -53.80 13.47
C ASP A 3 -63.23 -53.48 13.76
N GLN A 4 -62.58 -52.62 12.97
CA GLN A 4 -61.34 -51.94 13.36
C GLN A 4 -61.36 -50.46 12.90
N ARG A 5 -61.81 -49.62 13.83
CA ARG A 5 -61.18 -48.40 14.36
C ARG A 5 -60.26 -47.52 13.47
N ILE A 6 -60.66 -46.24 13.36
CA ILE A 6 -59.97 -44.94 13.65
C ILE A 6 -58.47 -44.81 13.26
N THR A 7 -57.89 -43.76 12.66
CA THR A 7 -58.02 -42.29 12.76
C THR A 7 -57.35 -41.63 11.55
N ASN A 8 -57.90 -40.50 11.09
CA ASN A 8 -57.26 -39.58 10.14
C ASN A 8 -55.91 -39.08 10.69
N THR A 9 -54.82 -39.40 9.98
CA THR A 9 -53.47 -38.92 10.26
C THR A 9 -53.34 -37.47 9.79
N HIS A 10 -53.27 -36.55 10.76
CA HIS A 10 -52.69 -35.22 10.56
C HIS A 10 -51.17 -35.35 10.56
N LEU A 11 -50.53 -35.14 9.41
CA LEU A 11 -49.10 -34.86 9.32
C LEU A 11 -48.84 -33.87 8.18
N ASN A 12 -48.72 -32.60 8.54
CA ASN A 12 -47.79 -31.70 7.86
C ASN A 12 -46.38 -32.10 8.32
N PRO A 13 -45.40 -32.19 7.43
CA PRO A 13 -44.38 -31.15 7.55
C PRO A 13 -43.84 -30.67 6.21
N ILE A 14 -43.85 -29.35 6.08
CA ILE A 14 -42.84 -28.58 5.37
C ILE A 14 -41.47 -29.01 5.93
N ASN A 15 -40.83 -29.98 5.28
CA ASN A 15 -39.41 -30.29 5.45
C ASN A 15 -38.84 -30.58 4.07
N ALA A 16 -38.97 -29.61 3.17
CA ALA A 16 -38.06 -29.49 2.04
C ALA A 16 -36.70 -29.06 2.62
N GLY A 17 -35.93 -30.04 3.08
CA GLY A 17 -34.55 -29.82 3.49
C GLY A 17 -33.77 -29.25 2.31
N LEU A 18 -33.42 -27.97 2.39
CA LEU A 18 -32.38 -27.39 1.54
C LEU A 18 -31.09 -28.14 1.85
N GLN A 19 -30.72 -29.06 0.96
CA GLN A 19 -29.42 -29.68 1.01
C GLN A 19 -28.36 -28.57 0.88
N PRO A 20 -27.40 -28.45 1.80
CA PRO A 20 -26.34 -27.47 1.66
C PRO A 20 -25.56 -27.82 0.40
N CYS A 21 -25.38 -26.83 -0.48
CA CYS A 21 -24.61 -27.01 -1.70
C CYS A 21 -23.20 -27.50 -1.34
N LYS A 22 -22.85 -28.70 -1.80
CA LYS A 22 -21.47 -29.18 -1.72
C LYS A 22 -20.63 -28.28 -2.64
N LYS A 23 -19.92 -27.32 -2.05
CA LYS A 23 -18.95 -26.50 -2.80
C LYS A 23 -17.94 -27.46 -3.44
N PRO A 24 -17.75 -27.43 -4.77
CA PRO A 24 -16.70 -28.22 -5.39
C PRO A 24 -15.35 -27.81 -4.76
N PRO A 25 -14.40 -28.74 -4.61
CA PRO A 25 -13.06 -28.39 -4.13
C PRO A 25 -12.54 -27.27 -5.01
N SER A 26 -12.24 -26.11 -4.42
CA SER A 26 -11.71 -25.00 -5.17
C SER A 26 -10.43 -25.47 -5.84
N ALA A 27 -10.43 -25.58 -7.18
CA ALA A 27 -9.21 -25.70 -7.92
C ALA A 27 -8.30 -24.57 -7.42
N LYS A 28 -7.11 -24.91 -6.91
CA LYS A 28 -6.14 -23.92 -6.44
C LYS A 28 -5.87 -22.99 -7.61
N GLN A 29 -6.50 -21.82 -7.63
CA GLN A 29 -6.24 -20.81 -8.62
C GLN A 29 -4.78 -20.44 -8.44
N SER A 30 -3.94 -20.81 -9.40
CA SER A 30 -2.56 -20.32 -9.43
C SER A 30 -2.63 -18.81 -9.51
N GLY A 31 -2.18 -18.13 -8.46
CA GLY A 31 -2.13 -16.66 -8.44
C GLY A 31 -1.27 -16.13 -9.59
N LEU A 32 -1.42 -14.84 -9.86
CA LEU A 32 -0.59 -14.14 -10.84
C LEU A 32 0.89 -14.31 -10.46
N LYS A 33 1.69 -14.83 -11.38
CA LYS A 33 3.15 -14.87 -11.24
C LYS A 33 3.72 -13.57 -11.79
N ILE A 34 4.37 -12.78 -10.94
CA ILE A 34 5.05 -11.56 -11.33
C ILE A 34 6.55 -11.81 -11.14
N GLU A 35 7.29 -11.76 -12.25
CA GLU A 35 8.75 -11.88 -12.21
C GLU A 35 9.36 -10.54 -11.79
N PRO A 36 10.28 -10.51 -10.81
CA PRO A 36 10.97 -9.28 -10.41
C PRO A 36 11.94 -8.83 -11.51
N HIS A 37 11.83 -7.57 -11.95
CA HIS A 37 12.70 -7.00 -12.98
C HIS A 37 13.63 -5.89 -12.45
N PHE A 38 13.13 -5.06 -11.55
CA PHE A 38 13.85 -3.90 -10.98
C PHE A 38 14.38 -4.15 -9.57
N SER A 39 14.28 -5.38 -9.07
CA SER A 39 14.72 -5.74 -7.72
C SER A 39 15.60 -6.98 -7.77
N THR A 40 16.60 -7.02 -6.88
CA THR A 40 17.46 -8.19 -6.69
C THR A 40 16.98 -8.95 -5.46
N PRO A 41 16.74 -10.27 -5.55
CA PRO A 41 16.33 -11.07 -4.40
C PRO A 41 17.33 -10.95 -3.25
N GLY A 42 16.83 -10.67 -2.04
CA GLY A 42 17.65 -10.57 -0.83
C GLY A 42 18.38 -9.24 -0.63
N VAL A 43 18.25 -8.27 -1.54
CA VAL A 43 18.85 -6.93 -1.39
C VAL A 43 17.75 -5.90 -1.15
N HIS A 44 17.95 -5.03 -0.16
CA HIS A 44 17.00 -3.95 0.08
C HIS A 44 17.12 -2.89 -1.04
N PRO A 45 16.03 -2.44 -1.68
CA PRO A 45 16.11 -1.50 -2.81
C PRO A 45 16.89 -0.21 -2.51
N PHE A 46 16.80 0.30 -1.28
CA PHE A 46 17.56 1.49 -0.86
C PHE A 46 19.08 1.27 -0.79
N GLU A 47 19.56 0.04 -0.71
CA GLU A 47 21.00 -0.27 -0.70
C GLU A 47 21.59 -0.35 -2.12
N GLN A 48 20.73 -0.43 -3.14
CA GLN A 48 21.16 -0.51 -4.54
C GLN A 48 21.46 0.84 -5.17
N ILE A 49 21.16 1.93 -4.48
CA ILE A 49 21.37 3.29 -4.96
C ILE A 49 22.19 4.09 -3.95
N GLU A 50 23.02 4.98 -4.48
CA GLU A 50 23.79 5.91 -3.66
C GLU A 50 22.90 7.07 -3.18
N TRP A 51 23.12 7.47 -1.93
CA TRP A 51 22.39 8.53 -1.26
C TRP A 51 23.37 9.60 -0.80
N GLU A 52 22.90 10.83 -0.78
CA GLU A 52 23.65 11.96 -0.28
C GLU A 52 22.72 12.90 0.48
N THR A 53 23.31 13.75 1.31
CA THR A 53 22.61 14.79 2.04
C THR A 53 22.82 16.12 1.33
N ARG A 54 21.72 16.77 0.93
CA ARG A 54 21.74 18.07 0.23
C ARG A 54 20.87 19.10 0.93
N GLN A 55 21.21 20.36 0.71
CA GLN A 55 20.34 21.49 1.03
C GLN A 55 19.37 21.76 -0.14
N ALA A 56 18.09 21.92 0.17
CA ALA A 56 17.06 22.34 -0.78
C ALA A 56 16.70 23.81 -0.54
N LYS A 57 17.33 24.72 -1.30
CA LYS A 57 17.11 26.16 -1.22
C LYS A 57 16.50 26.72 -2.50
N ILE A 58 15.35 27.37 -2.39
CA ILE A 58 14.63 28.02 -3.49
C ILE A 58 14.60 29.52 -3.21
N THR A 59 15.09 30.29 -4.18
CA THR A 59 15.14 31.75 -4.15
C THR A 59 14.27 32.33 -5.27
N ASP A 60 13.71 33.49 -5.00
CA ASP A 60 13.01 34.30 -5.99
C ASP A 60 14.00 35.05 -6.92
N GLU A 61 13.51 35.75 -7.94
CA GLU A 61 14.32 36.52 -8.90
C GLU A 61 15.13 37.64 -8.21
N THR A 62 14.64 38.13 -7.08
CA THR A 62 15.31 39.12 -6.22
C THR A 62 16.40 38.53 -5.33
N GLY A 63 16.58 37.20 -5.35
CA GLY A 63 17.50 36.47 -4.46
C GLY A 63 16.93 36.17 -3.07
N LYS A 64 15.72 36.63 -2.76
CA LYS A 64 15.05 36.32 -1.48
C LYS A 64 14.75 34.83 -1.38
N VAL A 65 15.09 34.23 -0.24
CA VAL A 65 14.77 32.82 0.05
C VAL A 65 13.29 32.67 0.31
N ILE A 66 12.61 31.85 -0.49
CA ILE A 66 11.17 31.56 -0.33
C ILE A 66 10.94 30.18 0.28
N PHE A 67 11.92 29.28 0.20
CA PHE A 67 11.89 27.97 0.81
C PHE A 67 13.30 27.47 1.07
N GLU A 68 13.54 26.90 2.25
CA GLU A 68 14.81 26.31 2.62
C GLU A 68 14.56 25.11 3.52
N GLN A 69 15.21 23.99 3.21
CA GLN A 69 15.32 22.84 4.09
C GLN A 69 16.72 22.25 3.98
N ASN A 70 17.32 21.97 5.12
CA ASN A 70 18.64 21.36 5.24
C ASN A 70 18.51 19.85 5.44
N ASP A 71 19.66 19.17 5.37
CA ASP A 71 19.80 17.76 5.73
C ASP A 71 18.82 16.83 5.00
N CYS A 72 18.53 17.14 3.74
CA CYS A 72 17.62 16.34 2.92
C CYS A 72 18.38 15.17 2.28
N GLU A 73 18.03 13.94 2.65
CA GLU A 73 18.59 12.74 2.06
C GLU A 73 17.90 12.43 0.73
N VAL A 74 18.66 12.48 -0.36
CA VAL A 74 18.19 12.28 -1.74
C VAL A 74 19.11 11.33 -2.51
N PRO A 75 18.65 10.72 -3.60
CA PRO A 75 19.51 9.91 -4.46
C PRO A 75 20.61 10.73 -5.12
N ALA A 76 21.84 10.21 -5.11
CA ALA A 76 23.04 10.87 -5.61
C ALA A 76 22.92 11.37 -7.06
N PHE A 77 22.22 10.60 -7.89
CA PHE A 77 22.03 10.85 -9.32
C PHE A 77 20.98 11.93 -9.63
N TRP A 78 20.26 12.46 -8.64
CA TRP A 78 19.31 13.54 -8.87
C TRP A 78 20.00 14.86 -9.16
N SER A 79 19.36 15.69 -9.99
CA SER A 79 19.78 17.09 -10.12
C SER A 79 19.37 17.91 -8.90
N GLN A 80 20.02 19.05 -8.70
CA GLN A 80 19.65 20.00 -7.66
C GLN A 80 18.20 20.51 -7.84
N LEU A 81 17.73 20.63 -9.09
CA LEU A 81 16.34 21.00 -9.39
C LEU A 81 15.35 19.93 -8.93
N ALA A 82 15.63 18.65 -9.22
CA ALA A 82 14.79 17.53 -8.76
C ALA A 82 14.71 17.50 -7.23
N THR A 83 15.84 17.70 -6.56
CA THR A 83 15.91 17.83 -5.09
C THR A 83 14.98 18.95 -4.59
N LYS A 84 15.08 20.16 -5.17
CA LYS A 84 14.25 21.31 -4.77
C LYS A 84 12.75 21.04 -4.96
N VAL A 85 12.35 20.49 -6.10
CA VAL A 85 10.94 20.22 -6.40
C VAL A 85 10.38 19.15 -5.48
N VAL A 86 11.09 18.02 -5.31
CA VAL A 86 10.61 16.91 -4.49
C VAL A 86 10.46 17.33 -3.03
N VAL A 87 11.50 17.98 -2.49
CA VAL A 87 11.53 18.43 -1.10
C VAL A 87 10.46 19.49 -0.82
N SER A 88 10.25 20.46 -1.72
CA SER A 88 9.27 21.54 -1.47
C SER A 88 7.81 21.13 -1.67
N LYS A 89 7.54 20.07 -2.44
CA LYS A 89 6.16 19.69 -2.82
C LYS A 89 5.67 18.39 -2.20
N TYR A 90 6.55 17.42 -1.96
CA TYR A 90 6.12 16.05 -1.61
C TYR A 90 6.55 15.59 -0.23
N PHE A 91 7.52 16.26 0.40
CA PHE A 91 7.86 15.99 1.80
C PHE A 91 6.68 16.37 2.69
N TYR A 92 6.23 15.40 3.47
CA TYR A 92 5.11 15.56 4.38
C TYR A 92 5.54 16.24 5.68
N GLY A 93 4.64 17.02 6.27
CA GLY A 93 4.85 17.75 7.53
C GLY A 93 5.05 19.24 7.33
N ASP A 94 4.87 19.98 8.42
CA ASP A 94 5.04 21.44 8.45
C ASP A 94 6.53 21.79 8.56
N ILE A 95 6.97 22.80 7.81
CA ILE A 95 8.35 23.32 7.76
C ILE A 95 8.85 23.72 9.14
N HIS A 96 7.96 24.22 10.01
CA HIS A 96 8.30 24.64 11.37
C HIS A 96 8.14 23.51 12.41
N SER A 97 7.67 22.34 11.99
CA SER A 97 7.51 21.19 12.87
C SER A 97 8.70 20.25 12.77
N ASN A 98 9.03 19.62 13.90
CA ASN A 98 10.07 18.59 13.94
C ASN A 98 9.62 17.24 13.34
N GLN A 99 8.41 17.19 12.77
CA GLN A 99 7.79 15.98 12.19
C GLN A 99 7.90 15.96 10.67
N ARG A 100 8.62 16.94 10.08
CA ARG A 100 8.77 17.01 8.64
C ARG A 100 9.72 15.94 8.13
N GLU A 101 9.32 15.29 7.03
CA GLU A 101 10.18 14.36 6.32
C GLU A 101 11.47 15.06 5.90
N ASN A 102 12.59 14.37 6.07
CA ASN A 102 13.92 14.83 5.68
C ASN A 102 14.61 13.84 4.72
N SER A 103 13.96 12.73 4.37
CA SER A 103 14.52 11.74 3.45
C SER A 103 13.49 11.30 2.41
N VAL A 104 13.94 11.17 1.16
CA VAL A 104 13.13 10.57 0.09
C VAL A 104 12.81 9.10 0.39
N LYS A 105 13.61 8.40 1.20
CA LYS A 105 13.27 7.05 1.68
C LYS A 105 11.98 7.04 2.47
N GLN A 106 11.76 8.04 3.34
CA GLN A 106 10.54 8.18 4.13
C GLN A 106 9.32 8.41 3.22
N LEU A 107 9.46 9.29 2.23
CA LEU A 107 8.44 9.55 1.21
C LEU A 107 8.08 8.27 0.45
N ILE A 108 9.08 7.54 -0.07
CA ILE A 108 8.86 6.30 -0.82
C ILE A 108 8.17 5.26 0.08
N HIS A 109 8.67 5.09 1.31
CA HIS A 109 8.09 4.15 2.27
C HIS A 109 6.62 4.46 2.56
N ARG A 110 6.26 5.75 2.72
CA ARG A 110 4.87 6.18 2.90
C ARG A 110 3.99 5.82 1.71
N VAL A 111 4.47 6.05 0.48
CA VAL A 111 3.72 5.70 -0.74
C VAL A 111 3.53 4.19 -0.85
N CYS A 112 4.59 3.40 -0.63
CA CYS A 112 4.52 1.94 -0.66
C CYS A 112 3.53 1.41 0.39
N ARG A 113 3.55 1.96 1.62
CA ARG A 113 2.65 1.58 2.70
C ARG A 113 1.17 1.85 2.39
N ALA A 114 0.88 2.84 1.55
CA ALA A 114 -0.49 3.17 1.16
C ALA A 114 -1.05 2.26 0.05
N ILE A 115 -0.19 1.60 -0.74
CA ILE A 115 -0.59 0.76 -1.87
C ILE A 115 -0.62 -0.74 -1.52
N ALA A 116 0.20 -1.17 -0.54
CA ALA A 116 0.29 -2.55 -0.08
C ALA A 116 -0.91 -2.97 0.79
#